data_AF-A0A531L7K3-F1
#
_entry.id   AF-A0A531L7K3-F1
#
_cell.length_a   1.000
_cell.length_b   1.000
_cell.length_c   1.000
_cell.angle_alpha   90.00
_cell.angle_beta   90.00
_cell.angle_gamma   90.00
#
_symmetry.space_group_name_H-M   'P 1'
#
loop_
_entity.id
_entity.type
_entity.pdbx_description
1 polymer ?
#
loop_
_entity_poly.entity_id
_entity_poly.type
_entity_poly.pdbx_seq_one_letter_code
_entity_poly.pdbx_strand_id
1 'polypeptide(L)' 'MHDVRHTIGAMLDRAMYNRSHPFDVADWQASAVIIAPHPDDETLGCGGVASKKVSSGADVRFIFVTDGSASHP' A
#
# COMPACT_ATOMS: atom_id res chain seq x y z
N MET A 1 -30.84 -8.98 5.90
CA MET A 1 -29.95 -9.47 4.84
C MET A 1 -28.58 -8.86 5.09
N HIS A 2 -27.59 -9.64 5.51
CA HIS A 2 -26.23 -9.11 5.61
C HIS A 2 -25.78 -8.69 4.21
N ASP A 3 -25.30 -7.45 4.09
CA ASP A 3 -24.74 -6.93 2.84
C ASP A 3 -23.53 -7.79 2.47
N VAL A 4 -23.63 -8.50 1.34
CA VAL A 4 -22.58 -9.39 0.82
C VAL A 4 -21.26 -8.63 0.68
N ARG A 5 -21.30 -7.33 0.36
CA ARG A 5 -20.09 -6.48 0.27
C ARG A 5 -19.40 -6.36 1.63
N HIS A 6 -20.17 -6.14 2.68
CA HIS A 6 -19.66 -6.04 4.04
C HIS A 6 -19.04 -7.36 4.50
N THR A 7 -19.68 -8.50 4.19
CA THR A 7 -19.14 -9.82 4.53
C THR A 7 -17.83 -10.09 3.79
N ILE A 8 -17.74 -9.79 2.49
CA ILE A 8 -16.52 -9.96 1.70
C ILE A 8 -15.39 -9.06 2.22
N GLY A 9 -15.69 -7.78 2.49
CA GLY A 9 -14.70 -6.84 3.05
C GLY A 9 -14.10 -7.35 4.35
N ALA A 10 -14.96 -7.77 5.29
CA ALA A 10 -14.50 -8.33 6.57
C ALA A 10 -13.64 -9.60 6.41
N MET A 11 -13.95 -10.44 5.42
CA MET A 11 -13.15 -11.63 5.11
C MET A 11 -11.77 -11.27 4.56
N LEU A 12 -11.68 -10.28 3.67
CA LEU A 12 -10.41 -9.80 3.10
C LEU A 12 -9.54 -9.16 4.18
N ASP A 13 -10.10 -8.29 5.02
CA ASP A 13 -9.39 -7.65 6.13
C ASP A 13 -8.81 -8.70 7.09
N ARG A 14 -9.60 -9.73 7.42
CA ARG A 14 -9.13 -10.82 8.28
C ARG A 14 -8.00 -11.61 7.64
N ALA A 15 -8.10 -11.89 6.33
CA ALA A 15 -7.04 -12.57 5.60
C ALA A 15 -5.76 -11.73 5.55
N MET A 16 -5.85 -10.42 5.32
CA MET A 16 -4.71 -9.51 5.35
C MET A 16 -4.07 -9.47 6.73
N TYR A 17 -4.86 -9.33 7.80
CA TYR A 17 -4.35 -9.31 9.17
C TYR A 17 -3.60 -10.59 9.52
N ASN A 18 -4.17 -11.76 9.21
CA ASN A 18 -3.54 -13.06 9.50
C ASN A 18 -2.26 -13.32 8.69
N ARG A 19 -2.10 -12.68 7.53
CA ARG A 19 -0.90 -12.79 6.71
C ARG A 19 0.11 -11.67 6.96
N SER A 20 -0.29 -10.64 7.71
CA SER A 20 0.61 -9.57 8.11
C SER A 20 1.58 -10.09 9.17
N HIS A 21 2.81 -9.60 9.10
CA HIS A 21 3.83 -9.83 10.11
C HIS A 21 4.53 -8.50 10.40
N PRO A 22 5.16 -8.37 11.58
CA PRO A 22 6.06 -7.25 11.83
C PRO A 22 7.13 -7.16 10.75
N PHE A 23 7.50 -5.93 10.39
CA PHE A 23 8.53 -5.67 9.39
C PHE A 23 9.91 -6.04 9.95
N ASP A 24 10.70 -6.79 9.18
CA ASP A 24 12.06 -7.22 9.50
C ASP A 24 13.05 -6.77 8.41
N VAL A 25 14.35 -6.85 8.69
CA VAL A 25 15.46 -6.56 7.78
C VAL A 25 15.36 -7.33 6.46
N ALA A 26 14.88 -8.57 6.49
CA ALA A 26 14.69 -9.36 5.27
C ALA A 26 13.66 -8.74 4.31
N ASP A 27 12.70 -7.96 4.83
CA ASP A 27 11.62 -7.38 4.03
C ASP A 27 12.10 -6.23 3.13
N TRP A 28 13.31 -5.71 3.33
CA TRP A 28 13.85 -4.66 2.45
C TRP A 28 14.01 -5.12 1.00
N GLN A 29 14.20 -6.42 0.76
CA GLN A 29 14.32 -7.00 -0.58
C GLN A 29 12.98 -7.51 -1.14
N ALA A 30 11.95 -7.59 -0.30
CA ALA A 30 10.63 -8.04 -0.73
C ALA A 30 9.92 -6.96 -1.55
N SER A 31 9.40 -7.36 -2.72
CA SER A 31 8.56 -6.52 -3.57
C SER A 31 7.39 -5.92 -2.80
N ALA A 32 7.01 -4.71 -3.16
CA ALA A 32 5.97 -3.96 -2.48
C ALA A 32 5.00 -3.30 -3.45
N VAL A 33 3.75 -3.20 -3.02
CA VAL A 33 2.75 -2.32 -3.63
C VAL A 33 2.46 -1.21 -2.64
N ILE A 34 2.61 0.03 -3.08
CA ILE A 34 2.29 1.24 -2.32
C ILE A 34 1.01 1.81 -2.89
N ILE A 35 -0.01 1.92 -2.05
CA ILE A 35 -1.31 2.47 -2.42
C ILE A 35 -1.41 3.87 -1.80
N ALA A 36 -1.59 4.87 -2.64
CA ALA A 36 -1.67 6.27 -2.25
C ALA A 36 -3.00 6.88 -2.74
N PRO A 37 -3.69 7.70 -1.93
CA PRO A 37 -4.95 8.32 -2.35
C PRO A 37 -4.79 9.19 -3.61
N HIS A 38 -3.76 10.03 -3.65
CA HIS A 38 -3.40 10.91 -4.77
C HIS A 38 -1.90 10.77 -5.08
N PRO A 39 -1.44 11.23 -6.26
CA PRO A 39 -0.01 11.48 -6.48
C PRO A 39 0.54 12.43 -5.40
N ASP A 40 1.80 12.22 -5.01
CA ASP A 40 2.57 12.92 -3.96
C ASP A 40 2.38 12.36 -2.53
N ASP A 41 1.23 11.75 -2.22
CA ASP A 41 0.99 11.12 -0.91
C ASP A 41 1.99 9.98 -0.64
N GLU A 42 2.39 9.23 -1.68
CA GLU A 42 3.37 8.16 -1.57
C GLU A 42 4.76 8.69 -1.21
N THR A 43 5.13 9.81 -1.82
CA THR A 43 6.44 10.44 -1.61
C THR A 43 6.52 11.02 -0.21
N LEU A 44 5.46 11.72 0.25
CA LEU A 44 5.40 12.32 1.59
C LEU A 44 5.25 11.28 2.71
N GLY A 45 4.45 10.23 2.49
CA GLY A 45 4.17 9.23 3.52
C GLY A 45 5.24 8.14 3.63
N CYS A 46 5.67 7.58 2.50
CA CYS A 46 6.51 6.38 2.47
C CYS A 46 7.64 6.42 1.42
N GLY A 47 7.95 7.59 0.86
CA GLY A 47 8.97 7.75 -0.19
C GLY A 47 10.35 7.24 0.24
N GLY A 48 10.73 7.46 1.51
CA GLY A 48 11.96 6.90 2.07
C GLY A 48 11.99 5.36 2.10
N VAL A 49 10.86 4.73 2.45
CA VAL A 49 10.71 3.27 2.46
C VAL A 49 10.76 2.73 1.02
N ALA A 50 10.05 3.36 0.09
CA ALA A 50 10.04 2.99 -1.32
C ALA A 50 11.45 3.07 -1.91
N SER A 51 12.14 4.19 -1.71
CA SER A 51 13.52 4.40 -2.14
C SER A 51 14.46 3.34 -1.57
N LYS A 52 14.36 3.05 -0.27
CA LYS A 52 15.20 2.01 0.35
C LYS A 52 14.94 0.63 -0.23
N LYS A 53 13.68 0.26 -0.44
CA LYS A 53 13.30 -1.02 -1.07
C LYS A 53 13.84 -1.14 -2.50
N VAL A 54 13.67 -0.12 -3.34
CA VAL A 54 14.23 -0.08 -4.70
C VAL A 54 15.76 -0.22 -4.66
N SER A 55 16.44 0.54 -3.79
CA SER A 55 17.90 0.45 -3.65
C SER A 55 18.39 -0.93 -3.16
N SER A 56 17.50 -1.69 -2.53
CA SER A 56 17.75 -3.04 -2.03
C SER A 56 17.36 -4.13 -3.06
N GLY A 57 16.95 -3.75 -4.27
CA GLY A 57 16.61 -4.65 -5.37
C GLY A 57 15.16 -5.12 -5.41
N ALA A 58 14.28 -4.58 -4.57
CA ALA A 58 12.86 -4.93 -4.59
C ALA A 58 12.13 -4.27 -5.77
N ASP A 59 11.15 -4.97 -6.34
CA ASP A 59 10.19 -4.38 -7.28
C ASP A 59 9.12 -3.60 -6.50
N VAL A 60 8.97 -2.31 -6.77
CA VAL A 60 8.03 -1.43 -6.09
C VAL A 60 7.05 -0.86 -7.09
N ARG A 61 5.76 -1.14 -6.87
CA ARG A 61 4.66 -0.62 -7.70
C ARG A 61 3.83 0.38 -6.92
N PHE A 62 3.48 1.48 -7.57
CA PHE A 62 2.57 2.48 -7.02
C PHE A 62 1.16 2.32 -7.61
N ILE A 63 0.15 2.49 -6.77
CA ILE A 63 -1.26 2.57 -7.16
C ILE A 63 -1.79 3.89 -6.61
N PHE A 64 -2.15 4.79 -7.51
CA PHE A 64 -2.87 6.02 -7.17
C PHE A 64 -4.36 5.80 -7.34
N VAL A 65 -5.11 6.04 -6.27
CA VAL A 65 -6.57 5.80 -6.27
C VAL A 65 -7.30 6.85 -7.10
N THR A 66 -6.78 8.08 -7.10
CA THR A 66 -7.28 9.21 -7.88
C THR A 66 -6.12 9.94 -8.56
N ASP A 67 -6.42 10.88 -9.44
CA ASP A 67 -5.41 11.70 -10.14
C ASP A 67 -5.03 12.99 -9.39
N GLY A 68 -5.66 13.28 -8.24
CA GLY A 68 -5.37 14.48 -7.44
C GLY A 68 -5.87 15.81 -8.04
N SER A 69 -6.69 15.78 -9.10
CA SER A 69 -7.04 16.98 -9.86
C SER A 69 -7.81 18.03 -9.06
N ALA A 70 -8.46 17.65 -7.96
CA ALA A 70 -9.26 18.53 -7.10
C ALA A 70 -8.48 19.14 -5.93
N SER A 71 -7.15 19.00 -5.90
CA SER A 71 -6.32 19.52 -4.80
C SER A 71 -6.31 21.05 -4.71
N HIS A 72 -6.56 21.75 -5.83
CA HIS A 72 -6.54 23.19 -5.95
C HIS A 72 -7.67 23.67 -6.89
N PRO A 73 -8.16 24.91 -6.75
CA PRO A 73 -9.21 25.47 -7.60
C PRO A 73 -8.78 25.77 -9.03
#